data_AF-A0A924UJQ6-F1
#
_entry.id   AF-A0A924UJQ6-F1
#
_cell.length_a   1.000
_cell.length_b   1.000
_cell.length_c   1.000
_cell.angle_alpha   90.00
_cell.angle_beta   90.00
_cell.angle_gamma   90.00
#
_symmetry.space_group_name_H-M   'P 1'
#
loop_
_entity.id
_entity.type
_entity.pdbx_description
1 polymer ?
#
loop_
_entity_poly.entity_id
_entity_poly.type
_entity_poly.pdbx_seq_one_letter_code
_entity_poly.pdbx_strand_id
1 'polypeptide(L)'
;MLRFIGNNLDSSDFSRAAQWTGRIKELKEKGLQKFFLFIHEPDDIKAPEMAAHFLKQINEHLNLTIDFNLREPTMHLQPKLFT
;
A
#
# COMPACT_ATOMS: atom_id res chain seq x y z
N MET A 1 -7.48 -6.54 8.65
CA MET A 1 -7.26 -5.25 7.97
C MET A 1 -5.92 -4.71 8.44
N LEU A 2 -5.07 -4.24 7.53
CA LEU A 2 -3.80 -3.58 7.84
C LEU A 2 -3.91 -2.11 7.43
N ARG A 3 -3.78 -1.20 8.40
CA ARG A 3 -3.62 0.23 8.15
C ARG A 3 -2.12 0.55 8.22
N PHE A 4 -1.52 0.77 7.07
CA PHE A 4 -0.12 1.13 6.94
C PHE A 4 0.01 2.66 7.04
N ILE A 5 0.72 3.11 8.06
CA ILE A 5 1.01 4.53 8.29
C ILE A 5 2.45 4.76 7.87
N GLY A 6 2.62 5.37 6.71
CA GLY A 6 3.91 5.76 6.16
C GLY A 6 4.50 7.00 6.81
N ASN A 7 5.72 7.31 6.42
CA ASN A 7 6.52 8.41 6.91
C ASN A 7 7.14 9.19 5.76
N ASN A 8 6.30 9.55 4.79
CA ASN A 8 6.62 10.42 3.67
C ASN A 8 7.56 9.78 2.65
N LEU A 9 7.41 8.45 2.44
CA LEU A 9 8.29 7.60 1.64
C LEU A 9 9.71 7.50 2.22
N ASP A 10 9.81 7.51 3.55
CA ASP A 10 11.08 7.25 4.20
C ASP A 10 11.54 5.81 3.94
N SER A 11 12.84 5.56 4.03
CA SER A 11 13.42 4.22 3.91
C SER A 11 12.76 3.17 4.82
N SER A 12 12.26 3.59 6.00
CA SER A 12 11.52 2.73 6.91
C SER A 12 10.17 2.26 6.37
N ASP A 13 9.55 2.99 5.43
CA ASP A 13 8.28 2.59 4.83
C ASP A 13 8.45 1.34 3.97
N PHE A 14 9.48 1.33 3.13
CA PHE A 14 9.78 0.21 2.24
C PHE A 14 10.19 -1.04 3.02
N SER A 15 11.02 -0.89 4.04
CA SER A 15 11.43 -2.01 4.89
C SER A 15 10.26 -2.58 5.71
N ARG A 16 9.37 -1.72 6.24
CA ARG A 16 8.14 -2.18 6.92
C ARG A 16 7.17 -2.84 5.96
N ALA A 17 7.02 -2.35 4.73
CA ALA A 17 6.20 -2.98 3.70
C ALA A 17 6.71 -4.40 3.36
N ALA A 18 8.03 -4.58 3.26
CA ALA A 18 8.63 -5.89 3.06
C ALA A 18 8.35 -6.85 4.23
N GLN A 19 8.52 -6.39 5.47
CA GLN A 19 8.22 -7.17 6.68
C GLN A 19 6.75 -7.60 6.73
N TRP A 20 5.82 -6.68 6.45
CA TRP A 20 4.41 -6.99 6.41
C TRP A 20 4.05 -7.95 5.28
N THR A 21 4.70 -7.84 4.12
CA THR A 21 4.54 -8.80 3.01
C THR A 21 4.91 -10.22 3.46
N GLY A 22 6.05 -10.38 4.16
CA GLY A 22 6.45 -11.65 4.77
C GLY A 22 5.39 -12.18 5.74
N ARG A 23 4.86 -11.32 6.62
CA ARG A 23 3.81 -11.71 7.57
C ARG A 23 2.52 -12.14 6.88
N ILE A 24 2.12 -11.47 5.81
CA ILE A 24 0.91 -11.83 5.04
C ILE A 24 1.12 -13.18 4.34
N LYS A 25 2.33 -13.47 3.84
CA LYS A 25 2.68 -14.78 3.28
C LYS A 25 2.52 -15.89 4.33
N GLU A 26 3.09 -15.73 5.53
CA GLU A 26 2.93 -16.70 6.63
C GLU A 26 1.46 -16.93 6.99
N LEU A 27 0.65 -15.86 7.00
CA LEU A 27 -0.78 -15.95 7.29
C LEU A 27 -1.54 -16.66 6.16
N LYS A 28 -1.16 -16.44 4.90
CA LYS A 28 -1.71 -17.15 3.73
C LYS A 28 -1.44 -18.65 3.82
N GLU A 29 -0.22 -19.04 4.18
CA GLU A 29 0.14 -20.44 4.42
C GLU A 29 -0.68 -21.07 5.55
N LYS A 30 -1.15 -20.27 6.50
CA LYS A 30 -2.05 -20.68 7.60
C LYS A 30 -3.55 -20.57 7.27
N GLY A 31 -3.91 -20.29 6.02
CA GLY A 31 -5.30 -20.28 5.56
C GLY A 31 -5.98 -18.91 5.48
N LEU A 32 -5.24 -17.81 5.55
CA LEU A 32 -5.79 -16.47 5.29
C LEU A 32 -6.39 -16.39 3.88
N GLN A 33 -7.71 -16.17 3.82
CA GLN A 33 -8.46 -16.09 2.54
C GLN A 33 -8.52 -14.67 1.97
N LYS A 34 -8.57 -13.65 2.84
CA LYS A 34 -8.75 -12.25 2.42
C LYS A 34 -8.11 -11.30 3.42
N PHE A 35 -7.50 -10.23 2.92
CA PHE A 35 -7.09 -9.09 3.74
C PHE A 35 -7.39 -7.78 3.00
N PHE A 36 -7.28 -6.67 3.74
CA PHE A 36 -7.48 -5.32 3.24
C PHE A 36 -6.29 -4.48 3.67
N LEU A 37 -5.73 -3.71 2.75
CA LEU A 37 -4.60 -2.81 2.95
C LEU A 37 -5.07 -1.36 2.75
N PHE A 38 -4.90 -0.53 3.78
CA PHE A 38 -5.16 0.90 3.73
C PHE A 38 -3.86 1.62 3.97
N ILE A 39 -3.43 2.45 3.02
CA ILE A 39 -2.17 3.18 3.09
C ILE A 39 -2.47 4.65 3.33
N HIS A 40 -1.72 5.24 4.26
CA HIS A 40 -1.71 6.66 4.53
C HIS A 40 -0.26 7.13 4.57
N GLU A 41 0.02 8.23 3.89
CA GLU A 41 1.27 8.98 3.98
C GLU A 41 0.99 10.36 4.59
N PRO A 42 1.97 10.99 5.27
CA PRO A 42 1.82 12.36 5.76
C PRO A 42 1.42 13.35 4.66
N ASP A 43 1.94 13.14 3.45
CA ASP A 43 1.50 13.83 2.24
C ASP A 43 0.68 12.85 1.38
N ASP A 44 -0.62 13.11 1.28
CA ASP A 44 -1.57 12.21 0.63
C ASP A 44 -1.23 11.93 -0.84
N ILE A 45 -0.51 12.84 -1.52
CA ILE A 45 -0.11 12.64 -2.93
C ILE A 45 0.88 11.47 -3.08
N LYS A 46 1.53 11.05 -2.00
CA LYS A 46 2.52 9.96 -1.99
C LYS A 46 1.92 8.60 -1.65
N ALA A 47 0.72 8.57 -1.06
CA ALA A 47 0.05 7.32 -0.74
C ALA A 47 -0.15 6.39 -1.95
N PRO A 48 -0.45 6.88 -3.18
CA PRO A 48 -0.50 6.04 -4.38
C PRO A 48 0.83 5.37 -4.74
N GLU A 49 1.95 6.09 -4.58
CA GLU A 49 3.29 5.54 -4.84
C GLU A 49 3.62 4.41 -3.87
N MET A 50 3.36 4.63 -2.57
CA MET A 50 3.56 3.61 -1.55
C MET A 50 2.65 2.39 -1.79
N ALA A 51 1.41 2.61 -2.26
CA ALA A 51 0.48 1.54 -2.62
C ALA A 51 0.97 0.69 -3.81
N ALA A 52 1.46 1.34 -4.87
CA ALA A 52 2.04 0.65 -6.00
C ALA A 52 3.25 -0.19 -5.60
N HIS A 53 4.14 0.36 -4.75
CA HIS A 53 5.30 -0.36 -4.23
C HIS A 53 4.90 -1.59 -3.39
N PHE A 54 3.99 -1.43 -2.44
CA PHE A 54 3.55 -2.52 -1.57
C PHE A 54 2.90 -3.64 -2.41
N LEU A 55 2.05 -3.28 -3.38
CA LEU A 55 1.39 -4.27 -4.22
C LEU A 55 2.39 -5.05 -5.08
N LYS A 56 3.41 -4.39 -5.64
CA LYS A 56 4.48 -5.07 -6.37
C LYS A 56 5.14 -6.14 -5.50
N GLN A 57 5.51 -5.78 -4.26
CA GLN A 57 6.09 -6.74 -3.32
C GLN A 57 5.15 -7.92 -3.04
N ILE A 58 3.86 -7.66 -2.82
CA ILE A 58 2.86 -8.71 -2.58
C ILE A 58 2.75 -9.66 -3.77
N ASN A 59 2.65 -9.14 -4.99
CA ASN A 59 2.53 -9.97 -6.19
C ASN A 59 3.76 -10.86 -6.37
N GLU A 60 4.96 -10.30 -6.20
CA GLU A 60 6.23 -11.03 -6.31
C GLU A 60 6.38 -12.12 -5.22
N HIS A 61 6.01 -11.84 -3.98
CA HIS A 61 6.28 -12.75 -2.85
C HIS A 61 5.17 -13.78 -2.60
N LEU A 62 3.93 -13.49 -3.00
CA LEU A 62 2.77 -14.35 -2.77
C LEU A 62 2.29 -15.07 -4.04
N ASN A 63 3.00 -14.92 -5.16
CA ASN A 63 2.62 -15.40 -6.49
C ASN A 63 1.17 -15.04 -6.81
N LEU A 64 0.81 -13.79 -6.55
CA LEU A 64 -0.51 -13.25 -6.85
C LEU A 64 -0.46 -12.45 -8.14
N THR A 65 -1.52 -12.56 -8.93
CA THR A 65 -1.74 -11.72 -10.12
C THR A 65 -2.85 -10.73 -9.79
N ILE A 66 -2.55 -9.80 -8.89
CA ILE A 66 -3.46 -8.66 -8.66
C ILE A 66 -3.09 -7.61 -9.70
N ASP A 67 -3.94 -7.46 -10.70
CA ASP A 67 -3.85 -6.33 -11.62
C ASP A 67 -4.17 -5.05 -10.85
N PHE A 68 -3.15 -4.20 -10.71
CA PHE A 68 -3.35 -2.84 -10.30
C PHE A 68 -3.87 -2.08 -11.53
N ASN A 69 -5.18 -2.14 -11.75
CA ASN A 69 -5.86 -1.11 -12.52
C ASN A 69 -5.87 0.16 -11.65
N LEU A 70 -4.69 0.76 -11.46
CA LEU A 70 -4.60 2.19 -11.19
C LEU A 70 -5.24 2.85 -12.39
N ARG A 71 -6.52 3.20 -12.28
CA ARG A 71 -6.87 4.51 -12.82
C ARG A 71 -5.89 5.44 -12.13
N GLU A 72 -5.02 6.08 -12.91
CA GLU A 72 -4.16 7.15 -12.45
C GLU A 72 -4.94 7.93 -11.39
N PRO A 73 -4.44 8.04 -10.14
CA PRO A 73 -5.13 8.77 -9.10
C PRO A 73 -5.44 10.13 -9.68
N THR A 74 -6.71 10.37 -10.02
CA THR A 74 -7.08 11.66 -10.54
C THR A 74 -6.97 12.57 -9.33
N MET A 75 -5.96 13.42 -9.31
CA MET A 75 -5.84 14.44 -8.28
C MET A 75 -7.07 15.33 -8.40
N HIS A 76 -8.09 15.01 -7.63
CA HIS A 76 -9.18 15.91 -7.35
C HIS A 76 -8.61 16.92 -6.35
N LEU A 77 -7.96 17.95 -6.89
CA LEU A 77 -7.60 19.12 -6.10
C LEU A 77 -8.89 19.60 -5.44
N GLN A 78 -8.99 19.41 -4.12
CA GLN A 78 -10.02 20.05 -3.34
C GLN A 78 -9.86 21.55 -3.59
N PRO A 79 -10.90 22.27 -4.06
CA PRO A 79 -10.84 23.71 -4.12
C PRO A 79 -10.45 24.19 -2.72
N LYS A 80 -9.45 25.08 -2.63
CA LYS A 80 -9.11 25.72 -1.36
C LYS A 80 -10.38 26.41 -0.87
N LEU A 81 -11.06 25.79 0.09
CA LEU A 81 -12.07 26.46 0.88
C LEU A 81 -11.28 27.45 1.73
N PHE A 82 -11.58 28.74 1.54
CA PHE A 82 -11.08 29.92 2.27
C PHE A 82 -9.85 30.64 1.68
N THR A 83 -10.11 31.88 1.26
CA THR A 83 -9.19 33.04 1.15
C THR A 83 -9.04 33.73 2.48
#